data_AF-A0A2G2YWJ3-F1
#
_entry.id   AF-A0A2G2YWJ3-F1
#
_cell.length_a   1.000
_cell.length_b   1.000
_cell.length_c   1.000
_cell.angle_alpha   90.00
_cell.angle_beta   90.00
_cell.angle_gamma   90.00
#
_symmetry.space_group_name_H-M   'P 1'
#
loop_
_entity.id
_entity.type
_entity.pdbx_description
1 polymer ?
#
loop_
_entity_poly.entity_id
_entity_poly.type
_entity_poly.pdbx_seq_one_letter_code
_entity_poly.pdbx_strand_id
1 'polypeptide(L)'
;MNSANEDAIELNLLYREFSEYFVWSIKDKMWSYWKKKRTIGRVVTCHPTEEERYYLRLLLMNVRGPKSYKDFRTVEGQLCSTFRECVEKQGLLHSNNCLIGCILEATSYQMPHSLRRLFATLLVYCNPVNPRELWKQFEEPMSEDFKLIPNIGRKDIQFQVLNQINDILHSMGVYINEYKLVQETIRLSKTAKEAKEVHFERTIVVSEEYTLLYKKLNKDQFKAYNTIMERIFSYRAGAFSLMAQEEQGKNFYIVLYLYLYDRKVI
;
A
#
# COMPACT_ATOMS: atom_id res chain seq x y z
N MET A 1 12.64 -30.80 12.31
CA MET A 1 12.51 -31.38 10.96
C MET A 1 13.79 -31.25 10.17
N ASN A 2 14.30 -30.03 9.96
CA ASN A 2 15.62 -29.77 9.37
C ASN A 2 16.80 -30.40 10.14
N SER A 3 16.56 -30.99 11.31
CA SER A 3 17.53 -31.73 12.12
C SER A 3 17.44 -33.25 11.97
N ALA A 4 16.36 -33.79 11.39
CA ALA A 4 16.01 -35.22 11.51
C ALA A 4 15.45 -35.86 10.24
N ASN A 5 14.97 -35.07 9.27
CA ASN A 5 14.46 -35.58 8.00
C ASN A 5 15.53 -35.33 6.91
N GLU A 6 15.97 -36.39 6.24
CA GLU A 6 17.05 -36.34 5.24
C GLU A 6 16.70 -35.43 4.06
N ASP A 7 15.47 -35.53 3.52
CA ASP A 7 15.00 -34.68 2.42
C ASP A 7 15.04 -33.19 2.82
N ALA A 8 14.61 -32.87 4.06
CA ALA A 8 14.61 -31.48 4.55
C ALA A 8 16.02 -30.95 4.81
N ILE A 9 16.97 -31.82 5.18
CA ILE A 9 18.38 -31.47 5.36
C ILE A 9 19.02 -31.18 3.99
N GLU A 10 18.77 -32.05 3.00
CA GLU A 10 19.32 -31.91 1.65
C GLU A 10 18.79 -30.67 0.93
N LEU A 11 17.48 -30.41 1.04
CA LEU A 11 16.84 -29.31 0.31
C LEU A 11 17.17 -27.91 0.88
N ASN A 12 17.64 -27.81 2.13
CA ASN A 12 18.05 -26.56 2.78
C ASN A 12 17.08 -25.38 2.52
N LEU A 13 15.79 -25.62 2.77
CA LEU A 13 14.70 -24.73 2.39
C LEU A 13 14.57 -23.52 3.31
N LEU A 14 14.07 -22.42 2.76
CA LEU A 14 13.46 -21.35 3.54
C LEU A 14 12.09 -21.80 4.07
N TYR A 15 11.64 -21.21 5.17
CA TYR A 15 10.30 -21.53 5.71
C TYR A 15 9.18 -21.28 4.69
N ARG A 16 9.30 -20.26 3.83
CA ARG A 16 8.31 -19.96 2.77
C ARG A 16 8.27 -21.00 1.64
N GLU A 17 9.40 -21.67 1.39
CA GLU A 17 9.54 -22.72 0.38
C GLU A 17 9.07 -24.07 0.93
N PHE A 18 8.95 -24.20 2.25
CA PHE A 18 8.64 -25.45 2.92
C PHE A 18 7.32 -26.09 2.45
N SER A 19 6.29 -25.28 2.25
CA SER A 19 4.98 -25.74 1.76
C SER A 19 4.96 -26.20 0.30
N GLU A 20 6.04 -25.95 -0.46
CA GLU A 20 6.16 -26.45 -1.83
C GLU A 20 6.55 -27.94 -1.87
N TYR A 21 7.22 -28.43 -0.83
CA TYR A 21 7.79 -29.78 -0.78
C TYR A 21 7.17 -30.66 0.31
N PHE A 22 6.66 -30.06 1.39
CA PHE A 22 6.15 -30.78 2.55
C PHE A 22 4.70 -30.41 2.86
N VAL A 23 3.92 -31.40 3.27
CA VAL A 23 2.52 -31.23 3.71
C VAL A 23 2.37 -31.75 5.14
N TRP A 24 1.63 -31.00 5.97
CA TRP A 24 1.31 -31.42 7.33
C TRP A 24 0.27 -32.56 7.32
N SER A 25 0.68 -33.75 7.75
CA SER A 25 -0.23 -34.87 7.99
C SER A 25 -0.90 -34.68 9.35
N ILE A 26 -2.21 -34.43 9.35
CA ILE A 26 -3.01 -34.33 10.59
C ILE A 26 -3.01 -35.67 11.34
N LYS A 27 -3.01 -36.79 10.62
CA LYS A 27 -3.05 -38.14 11.19
C LYS A 27 -1.78 -38.46 11.96
N ASP A 28 -0.64 -38.17 11.34
CA ASP A 28 0.67 -38.53 11.87
C ASP A 28 1.29 -37.38 12.69
N LYS A 29 0.64 -36.21 12.72
CA LYS A 29 1.12 -34.97 13.34
C LYS A 29 2.56 -34.64 12.97
N MET A 30 2.90 -34.89 11.71
CA MET A 30 4.23 -34.65 11.16
C MET A 30 4.11 -34.13 9.74
N TRP A 31 5.12 -33.39 9.29
CA TRP A 31 5.21 -33.10 7.87
C TRP A 31 5.77 -34.30 7.12
N SER A 32 5.17 -34.60 5.99
CA SER A 32 5.61 -35.64 5.07
C SER A 32 6.00 -35.02 3.73
N TYR A 33 6.99 -35.62 3.07
CA TYR A 33 7.43 -35.21 1.74
C TYR A 33 6.31 -35.47 0.74
N TRP A 34 5.87 -34.43 0.04
CA TRP A 34 4.68 -34.48 -0.82
C TRP A 34 5.06 -34.42 -2.30
N LYS A 35 4.74 -35.47 -3.06
CA LYS A 35 5.19 -35.66 -4.45
C LYS A 35 4.20 -35.17 -5.53
N LYS A 36 3.04 -34.59 -5.19
CA LYS A 36 1.99 -34.25 -6.20
C LYS A 36 1.36 -32.86 -6.00
N LYS A 37 1.67 -31.97 -6.95
CA LYS A 37 1.17 -30.58 -7.16
C LYS A 37 1.86 -29.48 -6.33
N ARG A 38 2.04 -28.33 -6.98
CA ARG A 38 2.48 -27.07 -6.39
C ARG A 38 1.39 -26.56 -5.45
N THR A 39 1.71 -26.37 -4.18
CA THR A 39 0.78 -25.86 -3.16
C THR A 39 1.20 -24.44 -2.76
N ILE A 40 0.23 -23.53 -2.71
CA ILE A 40 0.46 -22.15 -2.25
C ILE A 40 0.24 -22.14 -0.73
N GLY A 41 1.34 -22.06 0.03
CA GLY A 41 1.28 -21.87 1.47
C GLY A 41 0.88 -20.45 1.84
N ARG A 42 0.05 -20.30 2.88
CA ARG A 42 -0.22 -19.00 3.49
C ARG A 42 0.63 -18.82 4.73
N VAL A 43 1.40 -17.75 4.74
CA VAL A 43 2.26 -17.33 5.84
C VAL A 43 1.48 -16.28 6.62
N VAL A 44 1.11 -16.58 7.88
CA VAL A 44 0.46 -15.60 8.78
C VAL A 44 1.36 -14.36 8.90
N THR A 45 0.76 -13.19 8.70
CA THR A 45 1.40 -11.88 8.86
C THR A 45 1.53 -11.53 10.34
N CYS A 46 2.60 -10.82 10.69
CA CYS A 46 2.83 -10.32 12.05
C CYS A 46 3.09 -8.82 11.97
N HIS A 47 2.52 -8.06 12.91
CA HIS A 47 2.74 -6.62 12.96
C HIS A 47 4.09 -6.30 13.62
N PRO A 48 4.83 -5.26 13.19
CA PRO A 48 6.10 -4.86 13.83
C PRO A 48 6.00 -4.56 15.34
N THR A 49 4.82 -4.21 15.84
CA THR A 49 4.57 -4.02 17.28
C THR A 49 4.56 -5.32 18.08
N GLU A 50 4.58 -6.48 17.43
CA GLU A 50 4.70 -7.79 18.09
C GLU A 50 6.18 -8.13 18.43
N GLU A 51 7.10 -7.17 18.29
CA GLU A 51 8.50 -7.22 18.72
C GLU A 51 9.22 -8.53 18.34
N GLU A 52 9.59 -9.35 19.33
CA GLU A 52 10.34 -10.59 19.14
C GLU A 52 9.66 -11.58 18.20
N ARG A 53 8.32 -11.58 18.13
CA ARG A 53 7.58 -12.43 17.18
C ARG A 53 7.76 -11.94 15.74
N TYR A 54 7.79 -10.63 15.53
CA TYR A 54 8.06 -10.04 14.21
C TYR A 54 9.51 -10.34 13.77
N TYR A 55 10.48 -10.19 14.66
CA TYR A 55 11.88 -10.49 14.36
C TYR A 55 12.14 -11.98 14.09
N LEU A 56 11.53 -12.88 14.88
CA LEU A 56 11.56 -14.31 14.61
C LEU A 56 10.95 -14.62 13.22
N ARG A 57 9.86 -13.93 12.86
CA ARG A 57 9.24 -14.11 11.54
C ARG A 57 10.16 -13.67 10.41
N LEU A 58 10.86 -12.54 10.56
CA LEU A 58 11.88 -12.09 9.62
C LEU A 58 12.99 -13.13 9.43
N LEU A 59 13.49 -13.72 10.52
CA LEU A 59 14.50 -14.78 10.45
C LEU A 59 13.98 -16.02 9.73
N LEU A 60 12.74 -16.45 10.02
CA LEU A 60 12.12 -17.59 9.34
C LEU A 60 12.03 -17.40 7.81
N MET A 61 11.81 -16.17 7.35
CA MET A 61 11.71 -15.87 5.92
C MET A 61 13.05 -15.82 5.20
N ASN A 62 14.16 -15.57 5.91
CA ASN A 62 15.46 -15.27 5.31
C ASN A 62 16.57 -16.29 5.65
N VAL A 63 16.40 -17.10 6.71
CA VAL A 63 17.39 -18.10 7.14
C VAL A 63 17.02 -19.48 6.58
N ARG A 64 17.95 -20.11 5.87
CA ARG A 64 17.81 -21.45 5.27
C ARG A 64 18.16 -22.56 6.26
N GLY A 65 17.36 -23.62 6.28
CA GLY A 65 17.63 -24.85 7.05
C GLY A 65 17.85 -24.72 8.56
N PRO A 66 17.22 -23.77 9.29
CA PRO A 66 17.44 -23.62 10.73
C PRO A 66 17.02 -24.90 11.47
N LYS A 67 17.88 -25.44 12.35
CA LYS A 67 17.63 -26.70 13.08
C LYS A 67 17.06 -26.46 14.47
N SER A 68 17.23 -25.27 15.02
CA SER A 68 16.78 -24.92 16.37
C SER A 68 16.53 -23.41 16.54
N TYR A 69 15.88 -23.01 17.64
CA TYR A 69 15.81 -21.61 18.05
C TYR A 69 17.18 -21.00 18.38
N LYS A 70 18.17 -21.84 18.75
CA LYS A 70 19.55 -21.38 18.96
C LYS A 70 20.20 -21.04 17.62
N ASP A 71 19.94 -21.83 16.57
CA ASP A 71 20.43 -21.54 15.21
C ASP A 71 19.88 -20.21 14.72
N PHE A 72 18.59 -19.93 14.94
CA PHE A 72 18.00 -18.64 14.59
C PHE A 72 18.65 -17.45 15.30
N ARG A 73 19.29 -17.66 16.46
CA ARG A 73 20.00 -16.61 17.19
C ARG A 73 21.51 -16.63 16.95
N THR A 74 22.00 -17.50 16.09
CA THR A 74 23.44 -17.60 15.83
C THR A 74 23.75 -16.93 14.50
N VAL A 75 24.51 -15.83 14.54
CA VAL A 75 25.00 -15.11 13.36
C VAL A 75 26.53 -15.23 13.37
N GLU A 76 27.11 -15.77 12.30
CA GLU A 76 28.58 -15.92 12.16
C GLU A 76 29.25 -16.64 13.34
N GLY A 77 28.55 -17.59 13.98
CA GLY A 77 29.06 -18.34 15.13
C GLY A 77 28.90 -17.64 16.49
N GLN A 78 28.37 -16.41 16.53
CA GLN A 78 28.03 -15.72 17.78
C GLN A 78 26.55 -15.85 18.11
N LEU A 79 26.24 -16.23 19.34
CA LEU A 79 24.87 -16.32 19.85
C LEU A 79 24.38 -14.92 20.29
N CYS A 80 23.33 -14.43 19.65
CA CYS A 80 22.61 -13.21 20.02
C CYS A 80 21.64 -13.46 21.18
N SER A 81 21.41 -12.41 21.97
CA SER A 81 20.50 -12.45 23.12
C SER A 81 19.03 -12.51 22.70
N THR A 82 18.65 -11.70 21.72
CA THR A 82 17.29 -11.54 21.18
C THR A 82 17.22 -11.84 19.69
N PHE A 83 16.02 -12.09 19.17
CA PHE A 83 15.82 -12.20 17.73
C PHE A 83 16.05 -10.86 17.05
N ARG A 84 15.70 -9.74 17.71
CA ARG A 84 16.00 -8.40 17.21
C ARG A 84 17.49 -8.21 16.91
N GLU A 85 18.35 -8.50 17.88
CA GLU A 85 19.80 -8.34 17.73
C GLU A 85 20.35 -9.20 16.58
N CYS A 86 19.81 -10.41 16.42
CA CYS A 86 20.17 -11.30 15.31
C CYS A 86 19.79 -10.70 13.94
N VAL A 87 18.56 -10.19 13.83
CA VAL A 87 18.04 -9.55 12.62
C VAL A 87 18.81 -8.26 12.30
N GLU A 88 19.23 -7.51 13.32
CA GLU A 88 20.10 -6.32 13.17
C GLU A 88 21.48 -6.71 12.63
N LYS A 89 22.15 -7.72 13.22
CA LYS A 89 23.46 -8.20 12.76
C LYS A 89 23.42 -8.77 11.34
N GLN A 90 22.32 -9.44 10.95
CA GLN A 90 22.12 -9.91 9.58
C GLN A 90 21.73 -8.78 8.60
N GLY A 91 21.53 -7.54 9.07
CA GLY A 91 21.13 -6.42 8.23
C GLY A 91 19.68 -6.50 7.72
N LEU A 92 18.82 -7.28 8.38
CA LEU A 92 17.44 -7.55 7.95
C LEU A 92 16.43 -6.47 8.36
N LEU A 93 16.72 -5.63 9.37
CA LEU A 93 15.78 -4.60 9.85
C LEU A 93 15.63 -3.38 8.93
N HIS A 94 16.61 -3.12 8.07
CA HIS A 94 16.62 -1.96 7.17
C HIS A 94 17.17 -2.31 5.79
N SER A 95 17.00 -3.56 5.39
CA SER A 95 17.49 -4.02 4.10
C SER A 95 16.72 -3.28 3.00
N ASN A 96 17.41 -2.40 2.27
CA ASN A 96 16.93 -1.91 0.97
C ASN A 96 16.46 -3.08 0.08
N ASN A 97 17.00 -4.30 0.26
CA ASN A 97 16.58 -5.47 -0.51
C ASN A 97 15.13 -5.87 -0.24
N CYS A 98 14.57 -5.62 0.95
CA CYS A 98 13.16 -5.89 1.23
C CYS A 98 12.25 -4.89 0.49
N LEU A 99 12.64 -3.61 0.42
CA LEU A 99 11.92 -2.59 -0.34
C LEU A 99 12.00 -2.84 -1.84
N ILE A 100 13.21 -3.14 -2.33
CA ILE A 100 13.45 -3.50 -3.73
C ILE A 100 12.65 -4.76 -4.08
N GLY A 101 12.69 -5.80 -3.24
CA GLY A 101 11.91 -7.02 -3.44
C GLY A 101 10.40 -6.76 -3.49
N CYS A 102 9.88 -5.91 -2.60
CA CYS A 102 8.47 -5.54 -2.56
C CYS A 102 8.04 -4.81 -3.84
N ILE A 103 8.81 -3.82 -4.30
CA ILE A 103 8.49 -3.10 -5.53
C ILE A 103 8.64 -4.03 -6.74
N LEU A 104 9.69 -4.86 -6.81
CA LEU A 104 9.88 -5.84 -7.88
C LEU A 104 8.70 -6.81 -7.98
N GLU A 105 8.22 -7.33 -6.84
CA GLU A 105 7.03 -8.18 -6.84
C GLU A 105 5.82 -7.41 -7.37
N ALA A 106 5.60 -6.17 -6.88
CA ALA A 106 4.51 -5.33 -7.35
C ALA A 106 4.57 -5.05 -8.86
N THR A 107 5.77 -4.89 -9.44
CA THR A 107 5.92 -4.63 -10.89
C THR A 107 5.39 -5.77 -11.75
N SER A 108 5.26 -6.99 -11.23
CA SER A 108 4.73 -8.11 -12.02
C SER A 108 3.20 -8.10 -12.15
N TYR A 109 2.47 -7.28 -11.37
CA TYR A 109 1.01 -7.32 -11.34
C TYR A 109 0.30 -5.96 -11.13
N GLN A 110 1.00 -4.90 -10.77
CA GLN A 110 0.41 -3.58 -10.52
C GLN A 110 0.53 -2.65 -11.73
N MET A 111 -0.48 -1.80 -11.91
CA MET A 111 -0.43 -0.71 -12.89
C MET A 111 0.55 0.39 -12.46
N PRO A 112 1.18 1.14 -13.39
CA PRO A 112 2.15 2.19 -13.08
C PRO A 112 1.69 3.23 -12.04
N HIS A 113 0.43 3.64 -12.07
CA HIS A 113 -0.13 4.53 -11.05
C HIS A 113 -0.12 3.92 -9.63
N SER A 114 -0.49 2.65 -9.51
CA SER A 114 -0.41 1.91 -8.24
C SER A 114 1.03 1.74 -7.77
N LEU A 115 1.97 1.51 -8.70
CA LEU A 115 3.41 1.46 -8.39
C LEU A 115 3.91 2.80 -7.85
N ARG A 116 3.53 3.92 -8.45
CA ARG A 116 3.86 5.28 -7.94
C ARG A 116 3.32 5.50 -6.53
N ARG A 117 2.11 5.02 -6.23
CA ARG A 117 1.51 5.10 -4.89
C ARG A 117 2.23 4.21 -3.88
N LEU A 118 2.57 2.98 -4.26
CA LEU A 118 3.37 2.08 -3.41
C LEU A 118 4.74 2.71 -3.11
N PHE A 119 5.42 3.23 -4.14
CA PHE A 119 6.69 3.90 -3.99
C PHE A 119 6.62 5.07 -2.99
N ALA A 120 5.61 5.95 -3.12
CA ALA A 120 5.39 7.05 -2.18
C ALA A 120 5.13 6.56 -0.74
N THR A 121 4.32 5.52 -0.56
CA THR A 121 4.09 4.89 0.75
C THR A 121 5.40 4.36 1.35
N LEU A 122 6.23 3.67 0.56
CA LEU A 122 7.50 3.13 1.04
C LEU A 122 8.50 4.24 1.41
N LEU A 123 8.50 5.37 0.68
CA LEU A 123 9.29 6.54 1.05
C LEU A 123 8.93 7.06 2.45
N VAL A 124 7.63 7.22 2.72
CA VAL A 124 7.12 7.77 3.98
C VAL A 124 7.33 6.83 5.16
N TYR A 125 6.94 5.57 5.01
CA TYR A 125 6.84 4.65 6.15
C TYR A 125 8.06 3.77 6.35
N CYS A 126 8.89 3.58 5.32
CA CYS A 126 10.05 2.70 5.40
C CYS A 126 11.38 3.45 5.39
N ASN A 127 11.38 4.77 5.13
CA ASN A 127 12.55 5.64 5.13
C ASN A 127 13.80 4.99 4.46
N PRO A 128 13.76 4.76 3.14
CA PRO A 128 14.83 4.05 2.44
C PRO A 128 16.18 4.76 2.60
N VAL A 129 17.26 3.97 2.72
CA VAL A 129 18.62 4.50 2.93
C VAL A 129 19.07 5.35 1.75
N ASN A 130 18.68 4.98 0.54
CA ASN A 130 19.02 5.71 -0.69
C ASN A 130 17.79 5.86 -1.61
N PRO A 131 16.90 6.84 -1.34
CA PRO A 131 15.68 7.07 -2.13
C PRO A 131 15.98 7.35 -3.61
N ARG A 132 17.11 8.00 -3.90
CA ARG A 132 17.54 8.35 -5.27
C ARG A 132 17.92 7.12 -6.10
N GLU A 133 18.60 6.16 -5.48
CA GLU A 133 18.94 4.90 -6.15
C GLU A 133 17.69 4.05 -6.40
N LEU A 134 16.80 3.99 -5.41
CA LEU A 134 15.51 3.31 -5.54
C LEU A 134 14.67 3.91 -6.69
N TRP A 135 14.62 5.25 -6.78
CA TRP A 135 13.97 5.95 -7.89
C TRP A 135 14.56 5.54 -9.24
N LYS A 136 15.87 5.58 -9.42
CA LYS A 136 16.54 5.21 -10.69
C LYS A 136 16.23 3.77 -11.12
N GLN A 137 16.07 2.86 -10.16
CA GLN A 137 15.80 1.46 -10.44
C GLN A 137 14.36 1.23 -10.94
N PHE A 138 13.39 1.97 -10.40
CA PHE A 138 11.96 1.75 -10.65
C PHE A 138 11.26 2.85 -11.47
N GLU A 139 11.99 3.89 -11.90
CA GLU A 139 11.48 4.94 -12.80
C GLU A 139 10.83 4.33 -14.05
N GLU A 140 11.45 3.30 -14.62
CA GLU A 140 11.03 2.74 -15.89
C GLU A 140 9.67 2.01 -15.80
N PRO A 141 9.45 1.07 -14.87
CA PRO A 141 8.12 0.51 -14.59
C PRO A 141 7.07 1.55 -14.18
N MET A 142 7.48 2.59 -13.43
CA MET A 142 6.57 3.65 -12.99
C MET A 142 6.18 4.64 -14.09
N SER A 143 6.78 4.56 -15.28
CA SER A 143 6.57 5.51 -16.37
C SER A 143 5.86 4.91 -17.60
N GLU A 144 5.55 3.61 -17.59
CA GLU A 144 5.04 2.89 -18.76
C GLU A 144 3.75 3.48 -19.33
N ASP A 145 2.84 3.94 -18.49
CA ASP A 145 1.58 4.54 -18.92
C ASP A 145 1.77 5.88 -19.64
N PHE A 146 2.75 6.67 -19.23
CA PHE A 146 3.06 7.95 -19.89
C PHE A 146 3.79 7.78 -21.22
N LYS A 147 4.49 6.67 -21.44
CA LYS A 147 5.13 6.36 -22.73
C LYS A 147 4.14 6.12 -23.86
N LEU A 148 2.89 5.81 -23.52
CA LEU A 148 1.82 5.64 -24.49
C LEU A 148 1.34 6.98 -25.08
N ILE A 149 1.71 8.11 -24.47
CA ILE A 149 1.35 9.44 -24.96
C ILE A 149 2.23 9.78 -26.17
N PRO A 150 1.67 10.06 -27.36
CA PRO A 150 2.45 10.38 -28.54
C PRO A 150 3.18 11.72 -28.38
N ASN A 151 4.39 11.82 -28.92
CA ASN A 151 5.25 13.03 -28.96
C ASN A 151 5.68 13.60 -27.59
N ILE A 152 5.67 12.79 -26.53
CA ILE A 152 6.19 13.21 -25.23
C ILE A 152 7.69 12.89 -25.10
N GLY A 153 8.48 13.84 -24.59
CA GLY A 153 9.91 13.64 -24.35
C GLY A 153 10.17 12.81 -23.08
N ARG A 154 11.32 12.14 -23.00
CA ARG A 154 11.74 11.38 -21.80
C ARG A 154 11.73 12.24 -20.52
N LYS A 155 12.16 13.50 -20.63
CA LYS A 155 12.16 14.45 -19.50
C LYS A 155 10.74 14.82 -19.06
N ASP A 156 9.82 14.95 -19.99
CA ASP A 156 8.42 15.27 -19.69
C ASP A 156 7.72 14.08 -19.03
N ILE A 157 7.99 12.85 -19.50
CA ILE A 157 7.53 11.62 -18.83
C ILE A 157 8.04 11.58 -17.38
N GLN A 158 9.35 11.76 -17.19
CA GLN A 158 9.97 11.76 -15.86
C GLN A 158 9.31 12.81 -14.95
N PHE A 159 9.08 14.00 -15.47
CA PHE A 159 8.41 15.08 -14.75
C PHE A 159 6.96 14.73 -14.38
N GLN A 160 6.20 14.09 -15.27
CA GLN A 160 4.82 13.66 -14.98
C GLN A 160 4.77 12.58 -13.89
N VAL A 161 5.68 11.61 -13.91
CA VAL A 161 5.81 10.58 -12.86
C VAL A 161 6.14 11.22 -11.52
N LEU A 162 7.14 12.10 -11.50
CA LEU A 162 7.56 12.82 -10.29
C LEU A 162 6.45 13.72 -9.73
N ASN A 163 5.68 14.38 -10.58
CA ASN A 163 4.53 15.17 -10.14
C ASN A 163 3.44 14.30 -9.51
N GLN A 164 3.11 13.15 -10.10
CA GLN A 164 2.13 12.24 -9.48
C GLN A 164 2.61 11.72 -8.13
N ILE A 165 3.90 11.37 -8.01
CA ILE A 165 4.48 10.97 -6.72
C ILE A 165 4.41 12.13 -5.73
N ASN A 166 4.70 13.35 -6.17
CA ASN A 166 4.63 14.55 -5.33
C ASN A 166 3.19 14.82 -4.84
N ASP A 167 2.19 14.68 -5.70
CA ASP A 167 0.78 14.83 -5.32
C ASP A 167 0.38 13.78 -4.26
N ILE A 168 0.85 12.53 -4.40
CA ILE A 168 0.60 11.46 -3.44
C ILE A 168 1.30 11.76 -2.10
N LEU A 169 2.58 12.12 -2.13
CA LEU A 169 3.36 12.48 -0.95
C LEU A 169 2.74 13.68 -0.21
N HIS A 170 2.27 14.67 -0.94
CA HIS A 170 1.61 15.84 -0.37
C HIS A 170 0.31 15.45 0.36
N SER A 171 -0.46 14.48 -0.15
CA SER A 171 -1.64 13.97 0.57
C SER A 171 -1.29 13.23 1.87
N MET A 172 -0.05 12.77 2.02
CA MET A 172 0.50 12.20 3.25
C MET A 172 1.20 13.25 4.14
N GLY A 173 1.18 14.54 3.76
CA GLY A 173 1.76 15.64 4.51
C GLY A 173 3.27 15.80 4.38
N VAL A 174 3.91 15.18 3.37
CA VAL A 174 5.35 15.27 3.12
C VAL A 174 5.68 15.83 1.73
N TYR A 175 6.89 16.35 1.55
CA TYR A 175 7.32 16.95 0.28
C TYR A 175 8.35 16.08 -0.45
N ILE A 176 8.17 15.90 -1.77
CA ILE A 176 9.07 15.07 -2.59
C ILE A 176 10.54 15.54 -2.55
N ASN A 177 10.76 16.85 -2.39
CA ASN A 177 12.09 17.45 -2.38
C ASN A 177 12.91 17.05 -1.14
N GLU A 178 12.28 16.56 -0.08
CA GLU A 178 12.96 16.03 1.12
C GLU A 178 13.77 14.77 0.79
N TYR A 179 13.27 13.95 -0.15
CA TYR A 179 13.88 12.68 -0.54
C TYR A 179 14.98 12.81 -1.59
N LYS A 180 15.17 14.01 -2.18
CA LYS A 180 16.23 14.31 -3.18
C LYS A 180 16.31 13.26 -4.31
N LEU A 181 15.15 12.84 -4.82
CA LEU A 181 15.05 11.81 -5.89
C LEU A 181 15.76 12.27 -7.18
N VAL A 182 15.65 13.56 -7.49
CA VAL A 182 16.30 14.24 -8.61
C VAL A 182 17.07 15.47 -8.13
N GLN A 183 17.93 16.02 -9.00
CA GLN A 183 18.70 17.23 -8.67
C GLN A 183 17.84 18.49 -8.79
N GLU A 184 16.85 18.50 -9.67
CA GLU A 184 15.94 19.62 -9.83
C GLU A 184 14.90 19.71 -8.70
N THR A 185 14.55 20.92 -8.29
CA THR A 185 13.45 21.14 -7.35
C THR A 185 12.12 20.97 -8.06
N ILE A 186 11.31 20.03 -7.59
CA ILE A 186 9.97 19.78 -8.13
C ILE A 186 9.02 20.81 -7.50
N ARG A 187 8.35 21.60 -8.35
CA ARG A 187 7.36 22.58 -7.91
C ARG A 187 6.00 21.90 -7.79
N LEU A 188 5.23 22.26 -6.75
CA LEU A 188 3.87 21.79 -6.56
C LEU A 188 3.01 22.08 -7.81
N SER A 189 2.33 21.04 -8.29
CA SER A 189 1.30 21.16 -9.33
C SER A 189 0.15 22.04 -8.82
N LYS A 190 -0.63 22.67 -9.72
CA LYS A 190 -1.87 23.37 -9.32
C LYS A 190 -2.80 22.43 -8.55
N THR A 191 -2.85 21.17 -8.99
CA THR A 191 -3.61 20.08 -8.36
C THR A 191 -3.17 19.81 -6.92
N ALA A 192 -1.87 19.75 -6.62
CA ALA A 192 -1.36 19.57 -5.25
C ALA A 192 -1.74 20.72 -4.31
N LYS A 193 -1.79 21.95 -4.83
CA LYS A 193 -2.24 23.13 -4.06
C LYS A 193 -3.72 23.08 -3.74
N GLU A 194 -4.53 22.47 -4.61
CA GLU A 194 -5.97 22.24 -4.42
C GLU A 194 -6.26 20.96 -3.60
N ALA A 195 -5.30 20.03 -3.53
CA ALA A 195 -5.44 18.71 -2.89
C ALA A 195 -5.35 18.71 -1.36
N LYS A 196 -5.70 19.82 -0.70
CA LYS A 196 -5.99 19.75 0.74
C LYS A 196 -7.32 19.08 1.04
N GLU A 197 -8.24 18.96 0.08
CA GLU A 197 -9.51 18.21 0.27
C GLU A 197 -10.33 17.90 -1.01
N VAL A 198 -10.04 18.49 -2.19
CA VAL A 198 -11.04 18.58 -3.29
C VAL A 198 -10.91 17.52 -4.41
N HIS A 199 -9.82 16.75 -4.49
CA HIS A 199 -9.58 15.97 -5.73
C HIS A 199 -10.25 14.59 -5.79
N PHE A 200 -10.51 13.93 -4.65
CA PHE A 200 -11.29 12.68 -4.62
C PHE A 200 -12.75 12.89 -5.06
N GLU A 201 -13.20 14.13 -4.95
CA GLU A 201 -14.56 14.61 -5.13
C GLU A 201 -14.89 14.98 -6.60
N ARG A 202 -13.90 15.38 -7.40
CA ARG A 202 -14.07 15.81 -8.81
C ARG A 202 -14.02 14.69 -9.85
N THR A 203 -13.70 13.45 -9.48
CA THR A 203 -13.60 12.31 -10.41
C THR A 203 -14.91 11.52 -10.52
N ILE A 204 -15.95 11.89 -9.76
CA ILE A 204 -17.26 11.22 -9.81
C ILE A 204 -18.03 11.72 -11.03
N VAL A 205 -18.24 10.86 -12.01
CA VAL A 205 -19.14 11.12 -13.14
C VAL A 205 -20.58 10.99 -12.66
N VAL A 206 -21.32 12.09 -12.68
CA VAL A 206 -22.73 12.13 -12.29
C VAL A 206 -23.59 11.65 -13.46
N SER A 207 -24.14 10.43 -13.37
CA SER A 207 -25.13 9.94 -14.34
C SER A 207 -26.52 10.53 -14.06
N GLU A 208 -27.33 10.75 -15.11
CA GLU A 208 -28.72 11.26 -14.98
C GLU A 208 -29.61 10.39 -14.07
N GLU A 209 -29.27 9.11 -13.90
CA GLU A 209 -29.94 8.18 -12.99
C GLU A 209 -29.90 8.62 -11.51
N TYR A 210 -28.89 9.40 -11.12
CA TYR A 210 -28.73 9.89 -9.76
C TYR A 210 -29.62 11.11 -9.44
N THR A 211 -30.06 11.85 -10.45
CA THR A 211 -30.99 12.99 -10.31
C THR A 211 -32.37 12.56 -9.80
N LEU A 212 -32.69 11.27 -9.88
CA LEU A 212 -33.95 10.70 -9.39
C LEU A 212 -33.86 10.15 -7.95
N LEU A 213 -32.67 10.10 -7.35
CA LEU A 213 -32.47 9.51 -6.02
C LEU A 213 -33.12 10.30 -4.88
N TYR A 214 -33.40 11.60 -5.06
CA TYR A 214 -34.13 12.37 -4.04
C TYR A 214 -35.53 11.81 -3.76
N LYS A 215 -36.13 11.08 -4.73
CA LYS A 215 -37.42 10.39 -4.57
C LYS A 215 -37.34 9.13 -3.70
N LYS A 216 -36.13 8.62 -3.45
CA LYS A 216 -35.88 7.45 -2.58
C LYS A 216 -35.50 7.85 -1.15
N LEU A 217 -35.51 9.13 -0.82
CA LEU A 217 -35.22 9.62 0.52
C LEU A 217 -36.36 9.27 1.48
N ASN A 218 -36.01 8.85 2.69
CA ASN A 218 -37.00 8.70 3.74
C ASN A 218 -37.50 10.08 4.22
N LYS A 219 -38.56 10.11 5.05
CA LYS A 219 -39.21 11.36 5.47
C LYS A 219 -38.25 12.33 6.17
N ASP A 220 -37.36 11.82 7.03
CA ASP A 220 -36.43 12.65 7.80
C ASP A 220 -35.29 13.19 6.94
N GLN A 221 -34.77 12.35 6.04
CA GLN A 221 -33.80 12.74 5.02
C GLN A 221 -34.39 13.79 4.07
N PHE A 222 -35.61 13.61 3.61
CA PHE A 222 -36.27 14.58 2.73
C PHE A 222 -36.48 15.93 3.42
N LYS A 223 -36.81 15.91 4.73
CA LYS A 223 -36.92 17.13 5.54
C LYS A 223 -35.57 17.85 5.68
N ALA A 224 -34.50 17.11 5.96
CA ALA A 224 -33.14 17.65 6.02
C ALA A 224 -32.71 18.21 4.65
N TYR A 225 -32.96 17.47 3.56
CA TYR A 225 -32.72 17.91 2.18
C TYR A 225 -33.37 19.26 1.92
N ASN A 226 -34.69 19.39 2.11
CA ASN A 226 -35.41 20.63 1.84
C ASN A 226 -34.90 21.79 2.70
N THR A 227 -34.56 21.55 3.96
CA THR A 227 -34.02 22.59 4.85
C THR A 227 -32.68 23.13 4.35
N ILE A 228 -31.80 22.24 3.88
CA ILE A 228 -30.50 22.62 3.31
C ILE A 228 -30.70 23.35 1.99
N MET A 229 -31.55 22.82 1.12
CA MET A 229 -31.86 23.41 -0.19
C MET A 229 -32.47 24.80 -0.06
N GLU A 230 -33.44 24.98 0.83
CA GLU A 230 -34.06 26.28 1.10
C GLU A 230 -33.02 27.31 1.56
N ARG A 231 -32.08 26.93 2.42
CA ARG A 231 -31.00 27.84 2.84
C ARG A 231 -30.05 28.20 1.71
N ILE A 232 -29.68 27.23 0.87
CA ILE A 232 -28.84 27.44 -0.31
C ILE A 232 -29.54 28.42 -1.27
N PHE A 233 -30.81 28.16 -1.62
CA PHE A 233 -31.58 29.04 -2.52
C PHE A 233 -31.90 30.41 -1.94
N SER A 234 -31.92 30.52 -0.62
CA SER A 234 -32.10 31.80 0.07
C SER A 234 -30.79 32.56 0.31
N TYR A 235 -29.65 32.04 -0.16
CA TYR A 235 -28.30 32.59 0.07
C TYR A 235 -28.00 32.90 1.55
N ARG A 236 -28.51 32.07 2.46
CA ARG A 236 -28.31 32.23 3.90
C ARG A 236 -27.19 31.31 4.37
N ALA A 237 -26.18 31.90 5.02
CA ALA A 237 -25.12 31.13 5.66
C ALA A 237 -25.68 30.22 6.77
N GLY A 238 -25.15 29.00 6.87
CA GLY A 238 -25.51 28.05 7.93
C GLY A 238 -24.63 26.81 7.88
N ALA A 239 -24.38 26.22 9.05
CA ALA A 239 -23.70 24.94 9.18
C ALA A 239 -24.72 23.83 9.45
N PHE A 240 -24.50 22.66 8.86
CA PHE A 240 -25.33 21.48 9.05
C PHE A 240 -24.43 20.28 9.34
N SER A 241 -24.70 19.58 10.43
CA SER A 241 -24.06 18.30 10.74
C SER A 241 -24.98 17.18 10.32
N LEU A 242 -24.52 16.33 9.41
CA LEU A 242 -25.26 15.19 8.93
C LEU A 242 -24.77 13.94 9.68
N MET A 243 -25.67 13.26 10.37
CA MET A 243 -25.39 11.98 11.02
C MET A 243 -26.15 10.88 10.29
N ALA A 244 -25.44 9.84 9.87
CA ALA A 244 -26.05 8.68 9.24
C ALA A 244 -25.67 7.39 9.97
N GLN A 245 -26.67 6.54 10.22
CA GLN A 245 -26.44 5.12 10.50
C GLN A 245 -26.17 4.36 9.19
N GLU A 246 -25.26 3.41 9.27
CA GLU A 246 -24.28 2.99 8.23
C GLU A 246 -24.83 2.47 6.89
N GLU A 247 -26.14 2.28 6.72
CA GLU A 247 -26.70 1.74 5.46
C GLU A 247 -27.71 2.64 4.74
N GLN A 248 -28.50 3.47 5.44
CA GLN A 248 -29.54 4.28 4.78
C GLN A 248 -29.11 5.71 4.40
N GLY A 249 -28.00 6.22 4.96
CA GLY A 249 -27.55 7.59 4.71
C GLY A 249 -26.82 7.80 3.38
N LYS A 250 -26.27 6.73 2.78
CA LYS A 250 -25.41 6.84 1.58
C LYS A 250 -26.13 7.52 0.41
N ASN A 251 -27.39 7.16 0.15
CA ASN A 251 -28.19 7.77 -0.92
C ASN A 251 -28.45 9.27 -0.68
N PHE A 252 -28.64 9.67 0.58
CA PHE A 252 -28.88 11.06 0.95
C PHE A 252 -27.65 11.94 0.74
N TYR A 253 -26.46 11.46 1.14
CA TYR A 253 -25.21 12.17 0.88
C TYR A 253 -24.94 12.30 -0.62
N ILE A 254 -25.14 11.23 -1.38
CA ILE A 254 -24.98 11.26 -2.84
C ILE A 254 -25.89 12.33 -3.45
N VAL A 255 -27.18 12.35 -3.11
CA VAL A 255 -28.13 13.35 -3.64
C VAL A 255 -27.70 14.79 -3.32
N LEU A 256 -27.34 15.07 -2.06
CA LEU A 256 -26.97 16.42 -1.66
C LEU A 256 -25.65 16.88 -2.30
N TYR A 257 -24.69 15.96 -2.38
CA TYR A 257 -23.37 16.19 -2.93
C TYR A 257 -23.41 16.47 -4.45
N LEU A 258 -24.17 15.66 -5.19
CA LEU A 258 -24.36 15.83 -6.63
C LEU A 258 -25.01 17.17 -6.99
N TYR A 259 -25.94 17.66 -6.15
CA TYR A 259 -26.63 18.92 -6.40
C TYR A 259 -25.73 20.14 -6.15
N LEU A 260 -24.90 20.10 -5.11
CA LEU A 260 -23.91 21.16 -4.84
C LEU A 260 -22.86 21.24 -5.97
N TYR A 261 -22.51 20.10 -6.56
CA TYR A 261 -21.55 19.98 -7.65
C TYR A 261 -22.04 20.58 -8.98
N ASP A 262 -23.27 20.28 -9.39
CA ASP A 262 -23.84 20.73 -10.68
C ASP A 262 -23.96 22.26 -10.80
N ARG A 263 -23.96 22.98 -9.68
CA ARG A 263 -24.17 24.44 -9.62
C ARG A 263 -22.95 25.27 -9.23
N LYS A 264 -21.75 24.69 -9.15
CA LYS A 264 -20.51 25.39 -8.74
C LYS A 264 -20.66 26.19 -7.43
N VAL A 265 -21.33 25.62 -6.44
CA VAL A 265 -21.46 26.23 -5.10
C VAL A 265 -20.37 25.72 -4.14
N ILE A 266 -19.45 24.88 -4.65
CA ILE A 266 -18.23 24.42 -3.96
C ILE A 266 -17.02 24.83 -4.79
#